data_AF-A0A1E3ARN3-F1
#
_entry.id   AF-A0A1E3ARN3-F1
#
_cell.length_a   1.000
_cell.length_b   1.000
_cell.length_c   1.000
_cell.angle_alpha   90.00
_cell.angle_beta   90.00
_cell.angle_gamma   90.00
#
_symmetry.space_group_name_H-M   'P 1'
#
loop_
_entity.id
_entity.type
_entity.pdbx_description
1 polymer ?
#
loop_
_entity_poly.entity_id
_entity_poly.type
_entity_poly.pdbx_seq_one_letter_code
_entity_poly.pdbx_strand_id
1 'polypeptide(L)' 'MNLAEKILELRKANGMSKEQLAEKMNVSRQSISKWESGVLHS' A
#
# COMPACT_ATOMS: atom_id res chain seq x y z
N MET A 1 -13.83 -7.11 4.28
CA MET A 1 -12.53 -7.10 3.61
C MET A 1 -12.35 -5.75 2.96
N ASN A 2 -11.59 -4.87 3.60
CA ASN A 2 -11.29 -3.55 3.04
C ASN A 2 -10.14 -3.66 2.01
N LEU A 3 -10.17 -2.84 0.95
CA LEU A 3 -9.09 -2.77 -0.04
C LEU A 3 -7.72 -2.55 0.63
N ALA A 4 -7.71 -1.75 1.70
CA ALA A 4 -6.55 -1.46 2.52
C ALA A 4 -5.89 -2.72 3.12
N GLU A 5 -6.71 -3.62 3.67
CA GLU A 5 -6.23 -4.87 4.25
C GLU A 5 -5.63 -5.78 3.17
N LYS A 6 -6.30 -5.87 2.03
CA LYS A 6 -5.84 -6.72 0.91
C LYS A 6 -4.51 -6.24 0.34
N ILE A 7 -4.28 -4.92 0.27
CA ILE A 7 -3.00 -4.33 -0.15
C ILE A 7 -1.90 -4.64 0.88
N LEU A 8 -2.20 -4.49 2.18
CA LEU A 8 -1.27 -4.82 3.25
C LEU A 8 -0.88 -6.32 3.24
N GLU A 9 -1.86 -7.20 3.06
CA GLU A 9 -1.65 -8.65 2.97
C GLU A 9 -0.80 -9.01 1.76
N LEU A 10 -1.14 -8.53 0.56
CA LEU A 10 -0.37 -8.80 -0.65
C LEU A 10 1.05 -8.25 -0.56
N ARG A 11 1.24 -7.06 0.01
CA ARG A 11 2.57 -6.47 0.22
C ARG A 11 3.43 -7.35 1.14
N LYS A 12 2.87 -7.77 2.28
CA LYS A 12 3.54 -8.65 3.24
C LYS A 12 3.83 -10.03 2.66
N ALA A 13 2.87 -10.62 1.94
CA ALA A 13 3.02 -11.91 1.28
C ALA A 13 4.15 -11.92 0.24
N ASN A 14 4.39 -10.78 -0.40
CA ASN A 14 5.50 -10.61 -1.33
C ASN A 14 6.81 -10.13 -0.66
N GLY A 15 6.85 -9.99 0.66
CA GLY A 15 8.02 -9.50 1.38
C GLY A 15 8.44 -8.07 1.00
N MET A 16 7.53 -7.27 0.43
CA MET A 16 7.86 -5.94 -0.07
C MET A 16 7.76 -4.88 1.03
N SER A 17 8.68 -3.92 1.03
CA SER A 17 8.52 -2.69 1.80
C SER A 17 7.52 -1.73 1.13
N LYS A 18 6.99 -0.76 1.89
CA LYS A 18 6.09 0.27 1.31
C LYS A 18 6.77 1.06 0.19
N GLU A 19 8.07 1.35 0.33
CA GLU A 19 8.89 1.98 -0.71
C GLU A 19 8.96 1.12 -1.98
N GLN A 20 9.29 -0.17 -1.85
CA GLN A 20 9.38 -1.06 -3.01
C GLN A 20 8.05 -1.21 -3.74
N LEU A 21 6.94 -1.30 -3.00
CA LEU A 21 5.61 -1.33 -3.61
C LEU A 21 5.29 0.01 -4.29
N ALA A 22 5.70 1.13 -3.71
CA ALA A 22 5.49 2.46 -4.28
C ALA A 22 6.28 2.65 -5.59
N GLU A 23 7.56 2.28 -5.61
CA GLU A 23 8.40 2.28 -6.81
C GLU A 23 7.80 1.40 -7.91
N LYS A 24 7.36 0.18 -7.56
CA LYS A 24 6.79 -0.76 -8.52
C LYS A 24 5.46 -0.29 -9.10
N MET A 25 4.64 0.39 -8.29
CA MET A 25 3.37 0.97 -8.71
C MET A 25 3.53 2.37 -9.32
N ASN A 26 4.75 2.89 -9.38
CA ASN A 26 5.08 4.25 -9.81
C ASN A 26 4.24 5.33 -9.10
N VAL A 27 4.06 5.15 -7.79
CA VAL A 27 3.36 6.09 -6.91
C VAL A 27 4.27 6.51 -5.76
N SER A 28 3.91 7.56 -5.03
CA SER A 28 4.65 7.92 -3.83
C SER A 28 4.39 6.93 -2.68
N ARG A 29 5.40 6.71 -1.83
CA ARG A 29 5.27 5.92 -0.58
C ARG A 29 4.09 6.37 0.28
N GLN A 30 3.79 7.68 0.28
CA GLN A 30 2.64 8.24 0.97
C GLN A 30 1.30 7.68 0.44
N SER A 31 1.18 7.46 -0.87
CA SER A 31 0.00 6.83 -1.49
C SER A 31 -0.19 5.41 -0.99
N ILE A 32 0.89 4.61 -0.89
CA ILE A 32 0.83 3.26 -0.31
C ILE A 32 0.36 3.30 1.15
N SER A 33 0.89 4.21 1.97
CA SER A 33 0.40 4.37 3.34
C SER A 33 -1.07 4.78 3.41
N LYS A 34 -1.54 5.67 2.52
CA LYS A 34 -2.97 6.04 2.44
C LYS A 34 -3.84 4.85 2.05
N TRP A 35 -3.40 4.05 1.09
CA TRP A 35 -4.09 2.84 0.66
C TRP A 35 -4.18 1.82 1.80
N GLU A 36 -3.09 1.56 2.50
CA GLU A 36 -3.04 0.61 3.62
C GLU A 36 -3.78 1.11 4.89
N SER A 37 -3.88 2.43 5.09
CA SER A 37 -4.67 3.01 6.19
C SER A 37 -6.15 3.15 5.87
N GLY A 38 -6.56 2.97 4.61
CA GLY A 38 -7.93 3.25 4.17
C GLY A 38 -8.32 4.74 4.24
N VAL A 39 -7.36 5.62 4.55
CA VAL A 39 -7.55 7.07 4.62
C VAL A 39 -7.21 7.64 3.25
N LEU A 40 -8.13 7.44 2.31
CA LEU A 40 -8.21 8.24 1.09
C LEU A 40 -9.16 9.42 1.36
N HIS A 41 -8.76 10.34 2.24
CA HIS A 41 -9.55 11.54 2.53
C HIS A 41 -8.56 12.66 2.93
N SER A 42 -8.55 13.86 2.34
CA SER A 42 -9.45 14.53 1.38
C SER A 42 -8.65 15.04 0.18
#